data_AF-A0A4E9F996-F1
#
_entry.id   AF-A0A4E9F996-F1
#
_cell.length_a   1.000
_cell.length_b   1.000
_cell.length_c   1.000
_cell.angle_alpha   90.00
_cell.angle_beta   90.00
_cell.angle_gamma   90.00
#
_symmetry.space_group_name_H-M   'P 1'
#
loop_
_entity.id
_entity.type
_entity.pdbx_description
1 polymer ?
#
loop_
_entity_poly.entity_id
_entity_poly.type
_entity_poly.pdbx_seq_one_letter_code
_entity_poly.pdbx_strand_id
1 'polypeptide(L)'
;MAMLIEANKTSSNVSLDERNLSGSERIFHGVTHKPQLFAFLYNKRYANLNTLFSSVDLKANREQLLYVILVLLAFYLLFGCFAELICNIFGFAYPAYASVKAIRTPNKDDDTQWLMYWTVFATFSIADSIASVITHFFPIYWIFKV
;
A
#
# COMPACT_ATOMS: atom_id res chain seq x y z
N MET A 1 5.30 -50.16 -30.88
CA MET A 1 4.99 -48.76 -31.30
C MET A 1 4.14 -48.01 -30.27
N ALA A 2 3.06 -48.58 -29.72
CA ALA A 2 2.24 -47.90 -28.69
C ALA A 2 3.04 -47.42 -27.46
N MET A 3 4.00 -48.22 -26.97
CA MET A 3 4.83 -47.86 -25.81
C MET A 3 5.74 -46.65 -26.06
N LEU A 4 6.15 -46.40 -27.31
CA LEU A 4 6.99 -45.25 -27.69
C LEU A 4 6.13 -43.97 -27.74
N ILE A 5 4.87 -44.09 -28.18
CA ILE A 5 3.91 -42.98 -28.18
C ILE A 5 3.58 -42.59 -26.74
N GLU A 6 3.34 -43.56 -25.85
CA GLU A 6 3.07 -43.27 -24.45
C GLU A 6 4.30 -42.66 -23.76
N ALA A 7 5.51 -43.20 -24.01
CA ALA A 7 6.75 -42.61 -23.51
C ALA A 7 6.93 -41.13 -23.95
N ASN A 8 6.62 -40.82 -25.22
CA ASN A 8 6.67 -39.44 -25.74
C ASN A 8 5.58 -38.55 -25.13
N LYS A 9 4.39 -39.10 -24.90
CA LYS A 9 3.32 -38.40 -24.19
C LYS A 9 3.74 -38.09 -22.75
N THR A 10 4.40 -39.04 -22.07
CA THR A 10 4.92 -38.88 -20.70
C THR A 10 6.17 -37.99 -20.59
N SER A 11 6.93 -37.78 -21.66
CA SER A 11 8.01 -36.77 -21.63
C SER A 11 7.44 -35.38 -21.90
N SER A 12 6.50 -35.28 -22.85
CA SER A 12 5.84 -34.01 -23.16
C SER A 12 5.02 -33.47 -21.99
N ASN A 13 4.22 -34.29 -21.30
CA ASN A 13 3.39 -33.82 -20.18
C ASN A 13 4.25 -33.33 -19.00
N VAL A 14 5.35 -34.01 -18.68
CA VAL A 14 6.32 -33.57 -17.65
C VAL A 14 6.92 -32.23 -18.03
N SER A 15 7.36 -32.05 -19.29
CA SER A 15 7.90 -30.76 -19.75
C SER A 15 6.87 -29.62 -19.74
N LEU A 16 5.59 -29.92 -20.01
CA LEU A 16 4.52 -28.95 -19.93
C LEU A 16 4.22 -28.57 -18.49
N ASP A 17 4.24 -29.54 -17.57
CA ASP A 17 3.98 -29.31 -16.15
C ASP A 17 5.08 -28.44 -15.52
N GLU A 18 6.35 -28.72 -15.82
CA GLU A 18 7.48 -27.89 -15.38
C GLU A 18 7.39 -26.44 -15.87
N ARG A 19 6.98 -26.22 -17.14
CA ARG A 19 6.77 -24.86 -17.66
C ARG A 19 5.62 -24.13 -16.98
N ASN A 20 4.54 -24.85 -16.62
CA ASN A 20 3.41 -24.26 -15.90
C ASN A 20 3.78 -23.91 -14.45
N LEU A 21 4.50 -24.79 -13.76
CA LEU A 21 5.02 -24.52 -12.42
C LEU A 21 5.98 -23.33 -12.45
N SER A 22 6.97 -23.32 -13.35
CA SER A 22 7.91 -22.20 -13.49
C SER A 22 7.22 -20.88 -13.89
N GLY A 23 6.20 -20.96 -14.76
CA GLY A 23 5.37 -19.80 -15.12
C GLY A 23 4.60 -19.25 -13.92
N SER A 24 3.93 -20.14 -13.17
CA SER A 24 3.19 -19.80 -11.96
C SER A 24 4.09 -19.21 -10.89
N GLU A 25 5.26 -19.81 -10.65
CA GLU A 25 6.27 -19.31 -9.71
C GLU A 25 6.80 -17.94 -10.13
N ARG A 26 7.04 -17.67 -11.42
CA ARG A 26 7.48 -16.35 -11.88
C ARG A 26 6.39 -15.29 -11.74
N ILE A 27 5.13 -15.62 -12.02
CA ILE A 27 3.98 -14.73 -11.77
C ILE A 27 3.87 -14.46 -10.27
N PHE A 28 4.04 -15.49 -9.43
CA PHE A 28 4.03 -15.33 -7.97
C PHE A 28 5.24 -14.51 -7.49
N HIS A 29 6.43 -14.73 -8.03
CA HIS A 29 7.67 -14.09 -7.58
C HIS A 29 7.72 -12.60 -7.97
N GLY A 30 7.12 -12.21 -9.10
CA GLY A 30 6.92 -10.81 -9.46
C GLY A 30 5.93 -10.07 -8.55
N VAL A 31 4.99 -10.82 -7.94
CA VAL A 31 3.99 -10.30 -6.99
C VAL A 31 4.49 -10.42 -5.53
N THR A 32 5.57 -11.14 -5.26
CA THR A 32 6.21 -11.17 -3.92
C THR A 32 7.26 -10.07 -3.78
N HIS A 33 6.93 -8.82 -4.12
CA HIS A 33 7.65 -7.70 -3.52
C HIS A 33 7.20 -7.64 -2.05
N LYS A 34 7.82 -8.47 -1.19
CA LYS A 34 7.57 -8.47 0.26
C LYS A 34 7.72 -7.01 0.71
N PRO A 35 6.61 -6.32 1.07
CA PRO A 35 6.70 -4.89 1.22
C PRO A 35 7.69 -4.56 2.32
N GLN A 36 8.39 -3.44 2.17
CA GLN A 36 9.36 -2.93 3.16
C GLN A 36 8.77 -2.93 4.58
N LEU A 37 7.45 -2.79 4.69
CA LEU A 37 6.68 -2.96 5.92
C LEU A 37 6.94 -4.31 6.63
N PHE A 38 6.94 -5.45 5.92
CA PHE A 38 7.21 -6.76 6.55
C PHE A 38 8.62 -6.85 7.11
N ALA A 39 9.62 -6.37 6.34
CA ALA A 39 10.99 -6.30 6.80
C ALA A 39 11.13 -5.40 8.04
N PHE A 40 10.33 -4.33 8.10
CA PHE A 40 10.27 -3.43 9.23
C PHE A 40 9.54 -4.03 10.45
N LEU A 41 8.41 -4.72 10.28
CA LEU A 41 7.68 -5.36 11.39
C LEU A 41 8.46 -6.47 12.06
N TYR A 42 9.21 -7.23 11.26
CA TYR A 42 10.06 -8.29 11.76
C TYR A 42 11.43 -7.76 12.23
N ASN A 43 11.69 -6.46 12.10
CA ASN A 43 12.93 -5.88 12.57
C ASN A 43 13.05 -6.10 14.08
N LYS A 44 14.19 -6.65 14.51
CA LYS A 44 14.55 -6.91 15.91
C LYS A 44 14.35 -5.68 16.80
N ARG A 45 14.41 -4.48 16.23
CA ARG A 45 14.13 -3.21 16.92
C ARG A 45 12.76 -3.20 17.61
N TYR A 46 11.73 -3.79 17.03
CA TYR A 46 10.33 -3.72 17.50
C TYR A 46 9.88 -4.94 18.31
N ALA A 47 10.81 -5.61 19.01
CA ALA A 47 10.49 -6.74 19.88
C ALA A 47 9.38 -6.43 20.92
N ASN A 48 9.25 -5.18 21.35
CA ASN A 48 8.20 -4.74 22.26
C ASN A 48 6.80 -4.78 21.63
N LEU A 49 6.65 -4.54 20.32
CA LEU A 49 5.33 -4.67 19.69
C LEU A 49 4.83 -6.12 19.76
N ASN A 50 5.74 -7.09 19.73
CA ASN A 50 5.38 -8.50 19.83
C ASN A 50 4.68 -8.85 21.17
N THR A 51 4.95 -8.12 22.25
CA THR A 51 4.25 -8.36 23.53
C THR A 51 2.83 -7.78 23.51
N LEU A 52 2.62 -6.62 22.88
CA LEU A 52 1.28 -6.03 22.70
C LEU A 52 0.45 -6.82 21.68
N PHE A 53 1.05 -7.23 20.57
CA PHE A 53 0.39 -8.11 19.60
C PHE A 53 0.02 -9.45 20.24
N SER A 54 0.82 -9.94 21.20
CA SER A 54 0.50 -11.21 21.88
C SER A 54 -0.79 -11.20 22.71
N SER A 55 -1.25 -10.03 23.18
CA SER A 55 -2.56 -9.94 23.84
C SER A 55 -3.73 -9.97 22.86
N VAL A 56 -3.47 -9.63 21.59
CA VAL A 56 -4.43 -9.63 20.48
C VAL A 56 -4.31 -10.91 19.64
N ASP A 57 -3.57 -11.93 20.12
CA ASP A 57 -3.30 -13.21 19.43
C ASP A 57 -4.57 -14.06 19.20
N LEU A 58 -5.47 -13.61 18.32
CA LEU A 58 -6.45 -14.45 17.64
C LEU A 58 -5.84 -14.98 16.35
N LYS A 59 -4.82 -15.86 16.44
CA LYS A 59 -4.24 -16.66 15.33
C LYS A 59 -4.20 -15.92 13.97
N ALA A 60 -3.90 -14.63 13.99
CA ALA A 60 -3.89 -13.78 12.82
C ALA A 60 -2.43 -13.55 12.46
N ASN A 61 -2.09 -13.76 11.19
CA ASN A 61 -0.74 -13.48 10.74
C ASN A 61 -0.51 -11.97 10.95
N ARG A 62 0.67 -11.59 11.44
CA ARG A 62 0.95 -10.20 11.91
C ARG A 62 0.61 -9.14 10.86
N GLU A 63 0.76 -9.50 9.59
CA GLU A 63 0.35 -8.70 8.45
C GLU A 63 -1.17 -8.48 8.36
N GLN A 64 -1.97 -9.51 8.60
CA GLN A 64 -3.43 -9.41 8.62
C GLN A 64 -3.87 -8.47 9.73
N LEU A 65 -3.23 -8.55 10.89
CA LEU A 65 -3.51 -7.66 12.02
C LEU A 65 -3.26 -6.20 11.65
N LEU A 66 -2.15 -5.89 10.95
CA LEU A 66 -1.94 -4.52 10.46
C LEU A 66 -2.99 -4.06 9.48
N TYR A 67 -3.40 -4.90 8.53
CA TYR A 67 -4.46 -4.54 7.59
C TYR A 67 -5.78 -4.30 8.33
N VAL A 68 -6.09 -5.11 9.35
CA VAL A 68 -7.26 -4.91 10.21
C VAL A 68 -7.17 -3.60 10.99
N ILE A 69 -6.02 -3.27 11.59
CA ILE A 69 -5.82 -1.98 12.27
C ILE A 69 -6.00 -0.81 11.30
N LEU A 70 -5.45 -0.91 10.09
CA LEU A 70 -5.57 0.14 9.08
C LEU A 70 -7.03 0.32 8.65
N VAL A 71 -7.76 -0.78 8.43
CA VAL A 71 -9.20 -0.74 8.10
C VAL A 71 -10.02 -0.18 9.26
N LEU A 72 -9.73 -0.60 10.50
CA LEU A 72 -10.40 -0.07 11.69
C LEU A 72 -10.11 1.42 11.88
N LEU A 73 -8.87 1.85 11.64
CA LEU A 73 -8.49 3.25 11.65
C LEU A 73 -9.27 4.02 10.59
N ALA A 74 -9.34 3.52 9.36
CA ALA A 74 -10.13 4.13 8.29
C ALA A 74 -11.63 4.18 8.63
N PHE A 75 -12.17 3.15 9.27
CA PHE A 75 -13.54 3.13 9.76
C PHE A 75 -13.77 4.16 10.87
N TYR A 76 -12.79 4.32 11.77
CA TYR A 76 -12.81 5.37 12.79
C TYR A 76 -12.80 6.77 12.18
N LEU A 77 -12.11 6.98 11.04
CA LEU A 77 -12.13 8.26 10.31
C LEU A 77 -13.52 8.67 9.85
N LEU A 78 -14.40 7.72 9.56
CA LEU A 78 -15.77 8.01 9.11
C LEU A 78 -16.58 8.76 10.18
N PHE A 79 -16.22 8.64 11.46
CA PHE A 79 -16.97 9.26 12.57
C PHE A 79 -16.68 10.76 12.80
N GLY A 80 -15.87 11.40 11.94
CA GLY A 80 -15.91 12.85 11.77
C GLY A 80 -14.83 13.66 12.50
N CYS A 81 -14.66 14.88 12.00
CA CYS A 81 -13.63 15.89 12.31
C CYS A 81 -12.17 15.49 12.00
N PHE A 82 -11.68 14.33 12.43
CA PHE A 82 -10.28 13.93 12.23
C PHE A 82 -9.97 13.32 10.86
N ALA A 83 -10.99 13.08 10.02
CA ALA A 83 -10.84 12.47 8.70
C ALA A 83 -9.86 13.25 7.82
N GLU A 84 -10.06 14.57 7.72
CA GLU A 84 -9.23 15.46 6.90
C GLU A 84 -7.80 15.53 7.44
N LEU A 85 -7.64 15.70 8.76
CA LEU A 85 -6.33 15.73 9.41
C LEU A 85 -5.55 14.44 9.15
N ILE A 86 -6.18 13.28 9.33
CA ILE A 86 -5.50 11.99 9.17
C ILE A 86 -5.20 11.70 7.70
N CYS A 87 -6.11 12.04 6.77
CA CYS A 87 -5.84 11.96 5.33
C CYS A 87 -4.61 12.80 4.96
N ASN A 88 -4.55 14.06 5.43
CA ASN A 88 -3.42 14.95 5.20
C ASN A 88 -2.12 14.42 5.83
N ILE A 89 -2.20 13.85 7.04
CA ILE A 89 -1.03 13.23 7.70
C ILE A 89 -0.54 12.03 6.91
N PHE A 90 -1.40 11.12 6.45
CA PHE A 90 -0.94 9.96 5.67
C PHE A 90 -0.40 10.36 4.29
N GLY A 91 -1.07 11.31 3.62
CA GLY A 91 -0.62 11.90 2.36
C GLY A 91 0.71 12.63 2.48
N PHE A 92 1.00 13.23 3.64
CA PHE A 92 2.27 13.90 3.90
C PHE A 92 3.36 12.94 4.41
N ALA A 93 3.05 12.10 5.40
CA ALA A 93 4.04 11.36 6.18
C ALA A 93 4.78 10.29 5.36
N TYR A 94 4.06 9.53 4.52
CA TYR A 94 4.71 8.48 3.72
C TYR A 94 5.66 9.06 2.67
N PRO A 95 5.24 10.03 1.83
CA PRO A 95 6.14 10.72 0.90
C PRO A 95 7.24 11.51 1.60
N ALA A 96 7.00 12.11 2.77
CA ALA A 96 8.02 12.80 3.56
C ALA A 96 9.11 11.84 4.06
N TYR A 97 8.72 10.64 4.51
CA TYR A 97 9.70 9.62 4.88
C TYR A 97 10.53 9.19 3.67
N ALA A 98 9.87 8.97 2.53
CA ALA A 98 10.52 8.52 1.32
C ALA A 98 11.42 9.60 0.69
N SER A 99 11.03 10.88 0.74
CA SER A 99 11.85 11.99 0.26
C SER A 99 13.09 12.23 1.13
N VAL A 100 12.98 12.11 2.45
CA VAL A 100 14.15 12.17 3.35
C VAL A 100 15.09 10.99 3.12
N LYS A 101 14.55 9.81 2.80
CA LYS A 101 15.36 8.65 2.41
C LYS A 101 16.03 8.86 1.05
N ALA A 102 15.35 9.50 0.09
CA ALA A 102 15.87 9.83 -1.23
C ALA A 102 17.07 10.79 -1.15
N ILE A 103 17.00 11.82 -0.31
CA ILE A 103 18.10 12.80 -0.17
C ILE A 103 19.40 12.15 0.36
N ARG A 104 19.31 11.00 1.03
CA ARG A 104 20.48 10.26 1.53
C ARG A 104 21.09 9.33 0.49
N THR A 105 20.40 9.02 -0.60
CA THR A 105 20.95 8.24 -1.71
C THR A 105 21.60 9.18 -2.73
N PRO A 106 22.74 8.83 -3.35
CA PRO A 106 23.42 9.70 -4.32
C PRO A 106 22.64 9.88 -5.63
N ASN A 107 21.57 9.12 -5.85
CA ASN A 107 20.78 9.12 -7.08
C ASN A 107 19.85 10.34 -7.12
N LYS A 108 20.09 11.24 -8.08
CA LYS A 108 19.27 12.46 -8.26
C LYS A 108 17.87 12.18 -8.82
N ASP A 109 17.69 11.07 -9.53
CA ASP A 109 16.41 10.74 -10.17
C ASP A 109 15.30 10.59 -9.12
N ASP A 110 15.64 10.05 -7.94
CA ASP A 110 14.69 9.88 -6.85
C ASP A 110 14.21 11.22 -6.28
N ASP A 111 15.05 12.26 -6.26
CA ASP A 111 14.65 13.58 -5.77
C ASP A 111 13.62 14.24 -6.69
N THR A 112 13.82 14.10 -8.02
CA THR A 112 12.93 14.70 -9.02
C THR A 112 11.51 14.16 -8.93
N GLN A 113 11.34 12.85 -8.75
CA GLN A 113 10.01 12.24 -8.58
C GLN A 113 9.30 12.74 -7.31
N TRP A 114 10.02 12.90 -6.20
CA TRP A 114 9.41 13.40 -4.96
C TRP A 114 9.05 14.88 -5.09
N LEU A 115 9.86 15.70 -5.76
CA LEU A 115 9.54 17.10 -5.99
C LEU A 115 8.30 17.28 -6.89
N MET A 116 8.17 16.46 -7.94
CA MET A 116 6.96 16.42 -8.76
C MET A 116 5.74 16.02 -7.94
N TYR A 117 5.87 14.98 -7.10
CA TYR A 117 4.82 14.56 -6.17
C TYR A 117 4.38 15.71 -5.26
N TRP A 118 5.33 16.41 -4.63
CA TRP A 118 5.02 17.55 -3.75
C TRP A 118 4.32 18.68 -4.49
N THR A 119 4.70 18.95 -5.74
CA THR A 119 4.08 20.01 -6.56
C THR A 119 2.63 19.68 -6.89
N VAL A 120 2.36 18.43 -7.27
CA VAL A 120 1.00 17.94 -7.55
C VAL A 120 0.17 17.91 -6.27
N PHE A 121 0.72 17.42 -5.16
CA PHE A 121 0.06 17.40 -3.86
C PHE A 121 -0.30 18.81 -3.37
N ALA A 122 0.61 19.79 -3.50
CA ALA A 122 0.35 21.18 -3.15
C ALA A 122 -0.75 21.79 -4.02
N THR A 123 -0.75 21.48 -5.33
CA THR A 123 -1.80 21.94 -6.26
C THR A 123 -3.17 21.41 -5.83
N PHE A 124 -3.28 20.12 -5.51
CA PHE A 124 -4.52 19.54 -5.01
C PHE A 124 -4.92 20.09 -3.64
N SER A 125 -3.97 20.33 -2.74
CA SER A 125 -4.25 20.91 -1.42
C SER A 125 -4.81 22.33 -1.51
N ILE A 126 -4.30 23.13 -2.44
CA ILE A 126 -4.83 24.48 -2.73
C ILE A 126 -6.22 24.37 -3.35
N ALA A 127 -6.41 23.47 -4.32
CA ALA A 127 -7.71 23.24 -4.95
C ALA A 127 -8.78 22.79 -3.94
N ASP A 128 -8.43 21.89 -3.03
CA ASP A 128 -9.30 21.43 -1.94
C ASP A 128 -9.63 22.54 -0.94
N SER A 129 -8.65 23.38 -0.60
CA SER A 129 -8.86 24.57 0.22
C SER A 129 -9.83 25.55 -0.44
N ILE A 130 -9.70 25.76 -1.76
CA ILE A 130 -10.62 26.60 -2.54
C ILE A 130 -12.03 25.98 -2.54
N ALA A 131 -12.16 24.66 -2.70
CA ALA A 131 -13.46 23.99 -2.65
C ALA A 131 -14.16 24.17 -1.29
N SER A 132 -13.40 24.11 -0.20
CA SER A 132 -13.90 24.39 1.16
C SER A 132 -14.32 25.86 1.32
N VAL A 133 -13.54 26.80 0.81
CA VAL A 133 -13.88 28.24 0.82
C VAL A 133 -15.11 28.53 -0.03
N ILE A 134 -15.24 27.92 -1.21
CA ILE A 134 -16.42 28.05 -2.08
C ILE A 134 -17.65 27.49 -1.36
N THR A 135 -17.53 26.35 -0.69
CA THR A 135 -18.65 25.77 0.09
C THR A 135 -19.08 26.69 1.22
N HIS A 136 -18.13 27.41 1.85
CA HIS A 136 -18.44 28.41 2.88
C HIS A 136 -19.03 29.71 2.31
N PHE A 137 -18.49 30.21 1.20
CA PHE A 137 -18.97 31.42 0.53
C PHE A 137 -20.37 31.21 -0.07
N PHE A 138 -20.67 29.96 -0.42
CA PHE A 138 -21.88 29.58 -1.11
C PHE A 138 -22.50 28.34 -0.46
N PRO A 139 -23.22 28.47 0.68
CA PRO A 139 -24.14 27.45 1.19
C PRO A 139 -25.39 27.30 0.30
N ILE A 140 -25.23 27.48 -1.02
CA ILE A 140 -26.26 27.88 -2.00
C ILE A 140 -27.44 26.93 -2.03
N TYR A 141 -27.25 25.63 -1.85
CA TYR A 141 -28.36 24.72 -2.16
C TYR A 141 -29.50 24.77 -1.12
N TRP A 142 -29.27 25.26 0.10
CA TRP A 142 -30.35 25.48 1.06
C TRP A 142 -30.99 26.88 0.98
N ILE A 143 -30.30 27.88 0.41
CA ILE A 143 -30.86 29.22 0.16
C ILE A 143 -31.63 29.30 -1.17
N PHE A 144 -31.30 28.47 -2.15
CA PHE A 144 -31.96 28.50 -3.48
C PHE A 144 -32.99 27.38 -3.70
N LYS A 145 -33.24 26.55 -2.69
CA LYS A 145 -34.23 25.47 -2.79
C LYS A 145 -35.45 25.74 -1.90
N VAL A 146 -36.50 26.21 -2.58
CA VAL A 146 -37.88 26.55 -2.16
C VAL A 146 -38.03 27.90 -1.49
#